data_AF-A0A8J3KNZ6-F1
#
_entry.id   AF-A0A8J3KNZ6-F1
#
_cell.length_a   1.000
_cell.length_b   1.000
_cell.length_c   1.000
_cell.angle_alpha   90.00
_cell.angle_beta   90.00
_cell.angle_gamma   90.00
#
_symmetry.space_group_name_H-M   'P 1'
#
loop_
_entity.id
_entity.type
_entity.pdbx_description
1 polymer ?
#
loop_
_entity_poly.entity_id
_entity_poly.type
_entity_poly.pdbx_seq_one_letter_code
_entity_poly.pdbx_strand_id
1 'polypeptide(L)'
;MVATATPLLRRAAAFAGGVALTLGTLLSVPTAAQASTDYGPAAWVPASTSNYTNASRESDYNINYVVIHTIQGSYTSAINWFQNPSAQVSAHYVVSKGGAVTQMVREADVAWHAGNWTYNTQSIGIEHEGYVEQDGWYTEAMYQASAAIVRSVTSKYGIPRDRAHIIGHNEVPGATHTDPGSRWNWSYFMQLVNGTTPPPSWTSTVDNTTAGRFTASANWGTSTYSSQRYGADYRFANPEAVSDAAWYKFNIPATASYRVEVWYPANTGYNATTPYVVATTGGNVSVHVNQQGSGGVWVNLGTFSLAAGDYNAVGVSRWSGGAGYVIADAVKLTRV
;
A
#
# COMPACT_ATOMS: atom_id res chain seq x y z
N MET A 1 56.43 -84.69 20.01
CA MET A 1 55.10 -84.24 19.53
C MET A 1 55.26 -82.76 19.21
N VAL A 2 55.72 -82.40 18.00
CA VAL A 2 54.94 -82.25 16.74
C VAL A 2 53.84 -81.20 16.94
N ALA A 3 53.60 -80.18 16.12
CA ALA A 3 54.25 -79.52 14.99
C ALA A 3 53.38 -78.28 14.69
N THR A 4 53.95 -77.33 13.95
CA THR A 4 53.30 -76.26 13.16
C THR A 4 51.98 -76.65 12.47
N ALA A 5 51.04 -75.69 12.34
CA ALA A 5 50.35 -75.36 11.08
C ALA A 5 49.21 -74.34 11.26
N THR A 6 49.29 -73.19 10.58
CA THR A 6 48.14 -72.52 9.95
C THR A 6 47.68 -73.41 8.78
N PRO A 7 46.39 -73.44 8.33
CA PRO A 7 45.97 -72.43 7.34
C PRO A 7 44.43 -72.23 7.11
N LEU A 8 44.13 -71.38 6.12
CA LEU A 8 43.01 -71.38 5.14
C LEU A 8 41.74 -70.55 5.37
N LEU A 9 41.62 -69.56 4.48
CA LEU A 9 40.42 -68.93 3.93
C LEU A 9 39.36 -69.95 3.44
N ARG A 10 38.08 -69.66 3.71
CA ARG A 10 36.98 -69.92 2.76
C ARG A 10 35.97 -68.78 2.77
N ARG A 11 35.73 -68.23 1.58
CA ARG A 11 34.62 -67.33 1.24
C ARG A 11 33.29 -68.10 1.30
N ALA A 12 32.22 -67.48 1.79
CA ALA A 12 30.87 -67.67 1.25
C ALA A 12 29.90 -66.56 1.67
N ALA A 13 29.24 -66.02 0.65
CA ALA A 13 27.87 -65.49 0.60
C ALA A 13 27.49 -64.25 1.43
N ALA A 14 27.23 -63.19 0.67
CA ALA A 14 26.41 -62.06 1.02
C ALA A 14 24.99 -62.48 1.44
N PHE A 15 24.45 -61.83 2.47
CA PHE A 15 23.03 -61.54 2.56
C PHE A 15 22.86 -60.07 2.96
N ALA A 16 22.09 -59.37 2.13
CA ALA A 16 21.73 -57.98 2.30
C ALA A 16 20.84 -57.80 3.54
N GLY A 17 21.15 -56.77 4.33
CA GLY A 17 20.32 -56.30 5.42
C GLY A 17 20.62 -54.82 5.64
N GLY A 18 19.90 -53.96 4.91
CA GLY A 18 20.06 -52.52 4.98
C GLY A 18 19.69 -52.00 6.37
N VAL A 19 20.60 -51.24 6.98
CA VAL A 19 20.24 -50.26 8.00
C VAL A 19 20.26 -48.91 7.29
N ALA A 20 19.07 -48.45 6.91
CA ALA A 20 18.88 -47.08 6.47
C ALA A 20 19.25 -46.15 7.63
N LEU A 21 20.39 -45.48 7.53
CA LEU A 21 20.61 -44.24 8.27
C LEU A 21 19.61 -43.23 7.72
N THR A 22 18.54 -42.99 8.47
CA THR A 22 17.68 -41.84 8.28
C THR A 22 18.54 -40.60 8.43
N LEU A 23 18.84 -39.93 7.31
CA LEU A 23 19.31 -38.56 7.32
C LEU A 23 18.24 -37.73 8.06
N GLY A 24 18.54 -37.38 9.32
CA GLY A 24 17.82 -36.33 10.00
C GLY A 24 17.89 -35.09 9.13
N THR A 25 16.73 -34.63 8.68
CA THR A 25 16.56 -33.32 8.09
C THR A 25 17.13 -32.30 9.08
N LEU A 26 18.29 -31.73 8.75
CA LEU A 26 18.75 -30.49 9.37
C LEU A 26 17.67 -29.46 9.07
N LEU A 27 16.79 -29.23 10.03
CA LEU A 27 15.96 -28.05 10.07
C LEU A 27 16.94 -26.88 10.09
N SER A 28 17.07 -26.19 8.96
CA SER A 28 17.79 -24.92 8.88
C SER A 28 17.18 -23.98 9.90
N VAL A 29 17.89 -23.79 11.01
CA VAL A 29 17.58 -22.73 11.97
C VAL A 29 17.64 -21.43 11.18
N PRO A 30 16.57 -20.61 11.15
CA PRO A 30 16.65 -19.33 10.45
C PRO A 30 17.77 -18.53 11.12
N THR A 31 18.82 -18.21 10.36
CA THR A 31 19.85 -17.29 10.80
C THR A 31 19.15 -15.98 11.13
N ALA A 32 19.26 -15.53 12.38
CA ALA A 32 18.76 -14.23 12.78
C ALA A 32 19.31 -13.19 11.78
N ALA A 33 18.41 -12.44 11.13
CA ALA A 33 18.82 -11.43 10.18
C ALA A 33 19.76 -10.45 10.89
N GLN A 34 20.94 -10.24 10.31
CA GLN A 34 21.93 -9.32 10.87
C GLN A 34 21.35 -7.90 10.81
N ALA A 35 21.66 -7.02 11.77
CA ALA A 35 21.24 -5.62 11.65
C ALA A 35 21.98 -4.93 10.49
N SER A 36 21.30 -4.01 9.81
CA SER A 36 21.91 -3.13 8.81
C SER A 36 22.95 -2.20 9.45
N THR A 37 24.04 -1.92 8.74
CA THR A 37 25.05 -0.92 9.15
C THR A 37 24.71 0.49 8.71
N ASP A 38 23.85 0.64 7.69
CA ASP A 38 23.49 1.94 7.12
C ASP A 38 22.28 2.53 7.87
N TYR A 39 21.34 1.67 8.26
CA TYR A 39 20.15 2.03 9.03
C TYR A 39 19.85 0.93 10.06
N GLY A 40 20.39 1.10 11.27
CA GLY A 40 20.38 0.09 12.34
C GLY A 40 19.04 -0.64 12.60
N PRO A 41 17.86 0.02 12.53
CA PRO A 41 16.57 -0.66 12.70
C PRO A 41 16.20 -1.67 11.62
N ALA A 42 16.86 -1.69 10.46
CA ALA A 42 16.56 -2.64 9.40
C ALA A 42 17.26 -3.99 9.59
N ALA A 43 16.56 -5.06 9.25
CA ALA A 43 17.17 -6.36 9.00
C ALA A 43 18.02 -6.31 7.72
N TRP A 44 19.17 -6.95 7.71
CA TRP A 44 20.04 -7.09 6.54
C TRP A 44 19.78 -8.45 5.88
N VAL A 45 19.23 -8.40 4.66
CA VAL A 45 19.00 -9.57 3.81
C VAL A 45 19.44 -9.19 2.39
N PRO A 46 20.68 -9.52 1.98
CA PRO A 46 21.23 -8.98 0.75
C PRO A 46 20.46 -9.46 -0.48
N ALA A 47 20.28 -8.55 -1.44
CA ALA A 47 19.90 -8.88 -2.80
C ALA A 47 21.00 -9.72 -3.48
N SER A 48 20.66 -10.42 -4.56
CA SER A 48 21.66 -11.09 -5.39
C SER A 48 22.66 -10.06 -5.92
N THR A 49 23.95 -10.43 -5.94
CA THR A 49 25.02 -9.62 -6.57
C THR A 49 24.81 -9.41 -8.07
N SER A 50 23.89 -10.15 -8.69
CA SER A 50 23.48 -9.96 -10.09
C SER A 50 22.43 -8.86 -10.29
N ASN A 51 21.92 -8.25 -9.22
CA ASN A 51 20.79 -7.31 -9.25
C ASN A 51 21.15 -5.87 -8.84
N TYR A 52 22.43 -5.57 -8.63
CA TYR A 52 22.90 -4.23 -8.29
C TYR A 52 24.33 -4.01 -8.79
N THR A 53 24.79 -2.77 -8.84
CA THR A 53 26.19 -2.45 -9.21
C THR A 53 26.97 -2.13 -7.94
N ASN A 54 28.06 -2.88 -7.71
CA ASN A 54 29.01 -2.57 -6.64
C ASN A 54 29.65 -1.20 -6.92
N ALA A 55 29.64 -0.31 -5.94
CA ALA A 55 30.15 1.04 -6.08
C ALA A 55 30.70 1.58 -4.75
N SER A 56 31.33 2.76 -4.81
CA SER A 56 31.59 3.59 -3.64
C SER A 56 30.90 4.92 -3.85
N ARG A 57 29.56 4.92 -3.88
CA ARG A 57 28.78 6.09 -4.31
C ARG A 57 29.12 7.36 -3.55
N GLU A 58 29.54 7.27 -2.30
CA GLU A 58 29.97 8.44 -1.51
C GLU A 58 31.18 9.18 -2.11
N SER A 59 32.00 8.53 -2.93
CA SER A 59 33.04 9.16 -3.76
C SER A 59 32.66 9.33 -5.23
N ASP A 60 31.78 8.47 -5.74
CA ASP A 60 31.54 8.32 -7.18
C ASP A 60 30.30 9.09 -7.68
N TYR A 61 29.32 9.35 -6.80
CA TYR A 61 28.03 9.95 -7.15
C TYR A 61 27.44 10.83 -6.03
N ASN A 62 26.80 11.93 -6.41
CA ASN A 62 25.97 12.68 -5.45
C ASN A 62 24.62 11.99 -5.30
N ILE A 63 24.35 11.40 -4.13
CA ILE A 63 23.04 10.85 -3.79
C ILE A 63 22.13 12.03 -3.43
N ASN A 64 21.24 12.37 -4.37
CA ASN A 64 20.41 13.57 -4.32
C ASN A 64 18.93 13.28 -4.05
N TYR A 65 18.50 12.03 -4.23
CA TYR A 65 17.08 11.69 -4.19
C TYR A 65 16.77 10.50 -3.28
N VAL A 66 15.52 10.45 -2.83
CA VAL A 66 14.88 9.24 -2.32
C VAL A 66 13.68 8.94 -3.22
N VAL A 67 13.59 7.70 -3.71
CA VAL A 67 12.48 7.27 -4.57
C VAL A 67 11.60 6.29 -3.80
N ILE A 68 10.32 6.65 -3.67
CA ILE A 68 9.28 5.86 -3.00
C ILE A 68 8.58 4.99 -4.04
N HIS A 69 8.54 3.68 -3.77
CA HIS A 69 7.92 2.69 -4.63
C HIS A 69 6.78 1.95 -3.93
N THR A 70 5.89 1.32 -4.70
CA THR A 70 4.96 0.29 -4.23
C THR A 70 5.12 -0.99 -5.05
N ILE A 71 5.33 -2.11 -4.36
CA ILE A 71 5.77 -3.39 -4.93
C ILE A 71 4.76 -4.02 -5.90
N GLN A 72 3.46 -3.71 -5.78
CA GLN A 72 2.35 -4.50 -6.36
C GLN A 72 2.40 -5.96 -5.86
N GLY A 73 2.71 -6.13 -4.57
CA GLY A 73 2.96 -7.44 -3.96
C GLY A 73 3.27 -7.35 -2.48
N SER A 74 3.64 -8.50 -1.91
CA SER A 74 3.94 -8.67 -0.49
C SER A 74 5.39 -8.28 -0.14
N TYR A 75 5.63 -8.04 1.14
CA TYR A 75 6.97 -7.81 1.70
C TYR A 75 7.94 -8.97 1.38
N THR A 76 7.51 -10.19 1.67
CA THR A 76 8.32 -11.40 1.44
C THR A 76 8.57 -11.65 -0.06
N SER A 77 7.59 -11.37 -0.92
CA SER A 77 7.77 -11.57 -2.36
C SER A 77 8.83 -10.64 -2.94
N ALA A 78 8.90 -9.38 -2.51
CA ALA A 78 9.95 -8.47 -2.97
C ALA A 78 11.34 -8.93 -2.52
N ILE A 79 11.48 -9.36 -1.26
CA ILE A 79 12.76 -9.88 -0.74
C ILE A 79 13.21 -11.10 -1.56
N ASN A 80 12.31 -12.07 -1.76
CA ASN A 80 12.63 -13.26 -2.56
C ASN A 80 12.95 -12.90 -4.02
N TRP A 81 12.26 -11.91 -4.59
CA TRP A 81 12.50 -11.46 -5.96
C TRP A 81 13.88 -10.83 -6.12
N PHE A 82 14.28 -9.95 -5.20
CA PHE A 82 15.60 -9.32 -5.25
C PHE A 82 16.75 -10.29 -4.95
N GLN A 83 16.47 -11.45 -4.34
CA GLN A 83 17.45 -12.54 -4.19
C GLN A 83 17.56 -13.44 -5.43
N ASN A 84 16.61 -13.37 -6.36
CA ASN A 84 16.69 -14.13 -7.61
C ASN A 84 17.68 -13.46 -8.58
N PRO A 85 18.80 -14.10 -8.97
CA PRO A 85 19.79 -13.51 -9.88
C PRO A 85 19.25 -13.21 -11.28
N SER A 86 18.12 -13.81 -11.68
CA SER A 86 17.46 -13.54 -12.96
C SER A 86 16.52 -12.33 -12.92
N ALA A 87 16.27 -11.73 -11.75
CA ALA A 87 15.36 -10.59 -11.64
C ALA A 87 15.91 -9.32 -12.28
N GLN A 88 17.22 -9.11 -12.19
CA GLN A 88 17.92 -7.92 -12.71
C GLN A 88 17.30 -6.59 -12.22
N VAL A 89 16.76 -6.58 -10.99
CA VAL A 89 16.21 -5.42 -10.29
C VAL A 89 16.42 -5.56 -8.79
N SER A 90 16.53 -4.43 -8.09
CA SER A 90 16.67 -4.38 -6.63
C SER A 90 16.31 -3.01 -6.08
N ALA A 91 16.05 -2.91 -4.78
CA ALA A 91 15.96 -1.66 -4.03
C ALA A 91 16.85 -1.70 -2.79
N HIS A 92 17.12 -0.53 -2.19
CA HIS A 92 17.95 -0.48 -0.97
C HIS A 92 17.17 -0.99 0.23
N TYR A 93 15.90 -0.58 0.35
CA TYR A 93 15.04 -0.93 1.47
C TYR A 93 13.69 -1.47 0.99
N VAL A 94 13.13 -2.39 1.78
CA VAL A 94 11.75 -2.88 1.65
C VAL A 94 11.05 -2.65 2.99
N VAL A 95 9.81 -2.16 2.96
CA VAL A 95 8.98 -1.85 4.13
C VAL A 95 7.67 -2.64 4.05
N SER A 96 7.36 -3.40 5.10
CA SER A 96 6.11 -4.15 5.22
C SER A 96 4.93 -3.26 5.62
N LYS A 97 3.72 -3.77 5.44
CA LYS A 97 2.49 -3.19 5.99
C LYS A 97 2.52 -3.01 7.51
N GLY A 98 3.29 -3.84 8.21
CA GLY A 98 3.49 -3.75 9.66
C GLY A 98 4.61 -2.80 10.10
N GLY A 99 5.32 -2.16 9.17
CA GLY A 99 6.45 -1.27 9.46
C GLY A 99 7.80 -1.97 9.67
N ALA A 100 7.88 -3.30 9.52
CA ALA A 100 9.17 -3.98 9.47
C ALA A 100 9.98 -3.54 8.24
N VAL A 101 11.28 -3.33 8.42
CA VAL A 101 12.21 -2.84 7.38
C VAL A 101 13.31 -3.87 7.14
N THR A 102 13.55 -4.17 5.86
CA THR A 102 14.71 -4.97 5.41
C THR A 102 15.54 -4.11 4.47
N GLN A 103 16.85 -4.02 4.72
CA GLN A 103 17.82 -3.48 3.77
C GLN A 103 18.41 -4.61 2.93
N MET A 104 18.44 -4.42 1.62
CA MET A 104 18.87 -5.43 0.65
C MET A 104 20.08 -5.02 -0.18
N VAL A 105 20.29 -3.73 -0.39
CA VAL A 105 21.49 -3.18 -1.05
C VAL A 105 22.07 -2.11 -0.13
N ARG A 106 23.41 -2.11 0.04
CA ARG A 106 24.10 -1.07 0.81
C ARG A 106 23.89 0.28 0.15
N GLU A 107 23.79 1.35 0.94
CA GLU A 107 23.66 2.70 0.38
C GLU A 107 24.90 3.13 -0.42
N ALA A 108 26.06 2.52 -0.15
CA ALA A 108 27.27 2.73 -0.94
C ALA A 108 27.23 2.12 -2.35
N ASP A 109 26.33 1.15 -2.59
CA ASP A 109 26.15 0.46 -3.87
C ASP A 109 24.95 1.02 -4.64
N VAL A 110 24.87 0.77 -5.96
CA VAL A 110 23.76 1.23 -6.82
C VAL A 110 22.70 0.14 -6.95
N ALA A 111 21.57 0.27 -6.26
CA ALA A 111 20.39 -0.58 -6.53
C ALA A 111 19.72 -0.24 -7.87
N TRP A 112 19.08 -1.22 -8.50
CA TRP A 112 18.44 -1.08 -9.82
C TRP A 112 16.92 -1.01 -9.68
N HIS A 113 16.40 0.13 -9.22
CA HIS A 113 14.97 0.29 -8.88
C HIS A 113 14.18 1.24 -9.80
N ALA A 114 14.83 2.25 -10.38
CA ALA A 114 14.13 3.36 -11.02
C ALA A 114 13.86 3.15 -12.52
N GLY A 115 14.48 2.14 -13.15
CA GLY A 115 14.48 2.01 -14.62
C GLY A 115 15.22 3.13 -15.36
N ASN A 116 15.88 4.03 -14.62
CA ASN A 116 16.64 5.16 -15.13
C ASN A 116 18.00 5.19 -14.43
N TRP A 117 19.09 5.07 -15.21
CA TRP A 117 20.45 4.94 -14.66
C TRP A 117 20.88 6.16 -13.82
N THR A 118 20.55 7.37 -14.26
CA THR A 118 20.85 8.60 -13.52
C THR A 118 20.19 8.57 -12.15
N TYR A 119 18.93 8.14 -12.07
CA TYR A 119 18.22 8.07 -10.79
C TYR A 119 18.69 6.88 -9.95
N ASN A 120 18.99 5.72 -10.52
CA ASN A 120 19.59 4.60 -9.78
C ASN A 120 20.89 5.04 -9.09
N THR A 121 21.78 5.73 -9.82
CA THR A 121 23.07 6.17 -9.28
C THR A 121 22.94 7.28 -8.25
N GLN A 122 21.95 8.16 -8.37
CA GLN A 122 21.79 9.33 -7.49
C GLN A 122 20.69 9.20 -6.44
N SER A 123 20.16 8.00 -6.18
CA SER A 123 19.05 7.87 -5.24
C SER A 123 19.06 6.61 -4.38
N ILE A 124 18.29 6.69 -3.29
CA ILE A 124 17.91 5.55 -2.47
C ILE A 124 16.45 5.15 -2.79
N GLY A 125 16.26 4.01 -3.44
CA GLY A 125 14.94 3.38 -3.60
C GLY A 125 14.44 2.66 -2.34
N ILE A 126 13.19 2.93 -1.97
CA ILE A 126 12.45 2.29 -0.87
C ILE A 126 11.15 1.68 -1.39
N GLU A 127 11.03 0.36 -1.27
CA GLU A 127 9.89 -0.43 -1.70
C GLU A 127 8.87 -0.61 -0.58
N HIS A 128 7.58 -0.42 -0.87
CA HIS A 128 6.50 -0.58 0.09
C HIS A 128 5.56 -1.72 -0.31
N GLU A 129 5.30 -2.64 0.62
CA GLU A 129 4.29 -3.68 0.44
C GLU A 129 2.91 -3.09 0.15
N GLY A 130 2.25 -3.61 -0.88
CA GLY A 130 0.87 -3.26 -1.19
C GLY A 130 0.58 -3.13 -2.67
N TYR A 131 -0.61 -2.60 -2.94
CA TYR A 131 -1.14 -2.41 -4.28
C TYR A 131 -1.63 -0.98 -4.44
N VAL A 132 -1.13 -0.29 -5.45
CA VAL A 132 -1.48 1.12 -5.73
C VAL A 132 -2.98 1.31 -5.98
N GLU A 133 -3.65 0.22 -6.39
CA GLU A 133 -5.04 0.18 -6.80
C GLU A 133 -6.02 -0.13 -5.66
N GLN A 134 -5.52 -0.36 -4.44
CA GLN A 134 -6.33 -0.80 -3.29
C GLN A 134 -6.15 0.11 -2.07
N ASP A 135 -7.24 0.39 -1.37
CA ASP A 135 -7.21 1.18 -0.14
C ASP A 135 -6.66 0.36 1.05
N GLY A 136 -6.09 1.04 2.06
CA GLY A 136 -5.72 0.43 3.33
C GLY A 136 -4.37 -0.33 3.36
N TRP A 137 -3.56 -0.21 2.31
CA TRP A 137 -2.18 -0.76 2.29
C TRP A 137 -1.18 0.14 3.02
N TYR A 138 -1.28 1.45 2.84
CA TYR A 138 -0.36 2.42 3.45
C TYR A 138 -0.78 2.72 4.89
N THR A 139 -0.32 1.87 5.81
CA THR A 139 -0.62 1.98 7.24
C THR A 139 0.25 3.04 7.91
N GLU A 140 -0.17 3.43 9.11
CA GLU A 140 0.63 4.28 9.98
C GLU A 140 2.03 3.72 10.24
N ALA A 141 2.14 2.43 10.54
CA ALA A 141 3.41 1.77 10.81
C ALA A 141 4.36 1.84 9.59
N MET A 142 3.82 1.66 8.39
CA MET A 142 4.58 1.79 7.15
C MET A 142 5.07 3.22 6.93
N TYR A 143 4.20 4.22 7.08
CA TYR A 143 4.57 5.62 6.93
C TYR A 143 5.66 6.04 7.92
N GLN A 144 5.52 5.65 9.20
CA GLN A 144 6.50 5.94 10.24
C GLN A 144 7.87 5.31 9.95
N ALA A 145 7.88 4.03 9.57
CA ALA A 145 9.10 3.30 9.23
C ALA A 145 9.80 3.91 8.03
N SER A 146 9.06 4.18 6.95
CA SER A 146 9.58 4.82 5.74
C SER A 146 10.12 6.21 6.02
N ALA A 147 9.37 7.05 6.74
CA ALA A 147 9.82 8.40 7.07
C ALA A 147 11.08 8.39 7.95
N ALA A 148 11.25 7.39 8.81
CA ALA A 148 12.48 7.22 9.59
C ALA A 148 13.69 6.88 8.71
N ILE A 149 13.53 6.01 7.72
CA ILE A 149 14.58 5.74 6.71
C ILE A 149 14.92 7.03 5.96
N VAL A 150 13.92 7.74 5.44
CA VAL A 150 14.13 8.99 4.69
C VAL A 150 14.85 10.02 5.55
N ARG A 151 14.49 10.18 6.84
CA ARG A 151 15.20 11.08 7.75
C ARG A 151 16.67 10.67 7.92
N SER A 152 16.97 9.38 8.06
CA SER A 152 18.34 8.85 8.17
C SER A 152 19.15 9.17 6.91
N VAL A 153 18.62 8.81 5.73
CA VAL A 153 19.25 9.02 4.42
C VAL A 153 19.49 10.50 4.15
N THR A 154 18.45 11.33 4.33
CA THR A 154 18.55 12.78 4.08
C THR A 154 19.54 13.46 5.02
N SER A 155 19.62 13.03 6.29
CA SER A 155 20.62 13.54 7.23
C SER A 155 22.05 13.12 6.87
N LYS A 156 22.24 11.88 6.41
CA LYS A 156 23.56 11.35 6.02
C LYS A 156 24.10 12.04 4.77
N TYR A 157 23.25 12.22 3.75
CA TYR A 157 23.66 12.73 2.44
C TYR A 157 23.38 14.22 2.20
N GLY A 158 22.80 14.93 3.19
CA GLY A 158 22.48 16.35 3.06
C GLY A 158 21.36 16.65 2.05
N ILE A 159 20.47 15.69 1.80
CA ILE A 159 19.37 15.83 0.84
C ILE A 159 18.26 16.71 1.44
N PRO A 160 17.79 17.76 0.75
CA PRO A 160 16.64 18.55 1.20
C PRO A 160 15.38 17.70 1.38
N ARG A 161 14.63 17.94 2.45
CA ARG A 161 13.40 17.21 2.79
C ARG A 161 12.16 17.81 2.12
N ASP A 162 12.20 17.89 0.80
CA ASP A 162 11.11 18.43 -0.03
C ASP A 162 10.70 17.46 -1.15
N ARG A 163 9.66 17.84 -1.90
CA ARG A 163 9.10 17.04 -3.00
C ARG A 163 9.92 17.11 -4.30
N ALA A 164 10.94 17.95 -4.38
CA ALA A 164 11.87 17.94 -5.50
C ALA A 164 12.92 16.83 -5.35
N HIS A 165 13.21 16.41 -4.12
CA HIS A 165 14.24 15.40 -3.84
C HIS A 165 13.69 14.07 -3.32
N ILE A 166 12.56 14.09 -2.61
CA ILE A 166 11.85 12.87 -2.22
C ILE A 166 10.70 12.72 -3.20
N ILE A 167 10.78 11.74 -4.09
CA ILE A 167 9.90 11.56 -5.26
C ILE A 167 9.27 10.17 -5.28
N GLY A 168 8.17 9.99 -6.01
CA GLY A 168 7.61 8.69 -6.37
C GLY A 168 8.30 8.11 -7.60
N HIS A 169 8.19 6.80 -7.82
CA HIS A 169 8.71 6.18 -9.03
C HIS A 169 8.09 6.77 -10.30
N ASN A 170 6.79 7.03 -10.27
CA ASN A 170 6.03 7.68 -11.33
C ASN A 170 6.51 9.11 -11.70
N GLU A 171 7.33 9.75 -10.87
CA GLU A 171 7.92 11.07 -11.11
C GLU A 171 9.33 10.98 -11.70
N VAL A 172 9.91 9.78 -11.77
CA VAL A 172 11.20 9.54 -12.44
C VAL A 172 11.01 9.68 -13.96
N PRO A 173 11.86 10.45 -14.66
CA PRO A 173 11.80 10.57 -16.12
C PRO A 173 11.89 9.21 -16.82
N GLY A 174 10.89 8.91 -17.66
CA GLY A 174 10.81 7.64 -18.39
C GLY A 174 10.16 6.50 -17.61
N ALA A 175 9.63 6.75 -16.41
CA ALA A 175 8.88 5.74 -15.66
C ALA A 175 7.69 5.21 -16.46
N THR A 176 7.59 3.90 -16.55
CA THR A 176 6.45 3.18 -17.13
C THR A 176 5.45 2.71 -16.07
N HIS A 177 5.80 2.87 -14.79
CA HIS A 177 5.00 2.48 -13.64
C HIS A 177 4.29 3.69 -13.02
N THR A 178 3.21 3.42 -12.28
CA THR A 178 2.34 4.44 -11.68
C THR A 178 2.53 4.60 -10.17
N ASP A 179 3.42 3.82 -9.56
CA ASP A 179 3.64 3.78 -8.13
C ASP A 179 4.42 5.01 -7.60
N PRO A 180 4.17 5.44 -6.34
CA PRO A 180 3.35 4.80 -5.30
C PRO A 180 1.85 5.08 -5.44
N GLY A 181 1.40 5.62 -6.57
CA GLY A 181 -0.01 5.79 -6.89
C GLY A 181 -0.70 6.93 -6.14
N SER A 182 -1.94 7.20 -6.52
CA SER A 182 -2.75 8.29 -5.94
C SER A 182 -3.15 8.05 -4.48
N ARG A 183 -3.00 6.81 -4.00
CA ARG A 183 -3.34 6.41 -2.63
C ARG A 183 -2.21 6.69 -1.63
N TRP A 184 -1.00 6.98 -2.09
CA TRP A 184 0.08 7.45 -1.22
C TRP A 184 -0.17 8.89 -0.79
N ASN A 185 -0.43 9.10 0.50
CA ASN A 185 -0.62 10.42 1.08
C ASN A 185 0.72 11.16 1.25
N TRP A 186 1.15 11.85 0.21
CA TRP A 186 2.38 12.66 0.20
C TRP A 186 2.41 13.73 1.28
N SER A 187 1.30 14.41 1.55
CA SER A 187 1.26 15.47 2.58
C SER A 187 1.57 14.89 3.96
N TYR A 188 0.91 13.79 4.31
CA TYR A 188 1.14 13.07 5.56
C TYR A 188 2.58 12.55 5.68
N PHE A 189 3.07 11.90 4.63
CA PHE A 189 4.43 11.38 4.60
C PHE A 189 5.48 12.48 4.77
N MET A 190 5.34 13.59 4.04
CA MET A 190 6.28 14.71 4.14
C MET A 190 6.22 15.41 5.49
N GLN A 191 5.06 15.45 6.15
CA GLN A 191 4.93 15.91 7.53
C GLN A 191 5.76 15.03 8.47
N LEU A 192 5.69 13.70 8.36
CA LEU A 192 6.53 12.78 9.13
C LEU A 192 8.02 12.93 8.82
N VAL A 193 8.39 13.04 7.54
CA VAL A 193 9.80 13.24 7.13
C VAL A 193 10.37 14.52 7.73
N ASN A 194 9.58 15.59 7.79
CA ASN A 194 9.98 16.86 8.41
C ASN A 194 9.93 16.87 9.94
N GLY A 195 9.65 15.73 10.58
CA GLY A 195 9.67 15.58 12.04
C GLY A 195 8.45 16.16 12.75
N THR A 196 7.39 16.47 12.02
CA THR A 196 6.09 16.76 12.64
C THR A 196 5.41 15.44 13.02
N THR A 197 4.52 15.49 14.01
CA THR A 197 3.68 14.35 14.40
C THR A 197 2.26 14.60 13.89
N PRO A 198 2.02 14.43 12.57
CA PRO A 198 0.68 14.49 12.04
C PRO A 198 -0.17 13.40 12.68
N PRO A 199 -1.48 13.63 12.82
CA PRO A 199 -2.36 12.58 13.30
C PRO A 199 -2.37 11.38 12.33
N PRO A 200 -2.40 10.12 12.80
CA PRO A 200 -2.22 8.95 11.95
C PRO A 200 -3.05 8.95 10.66
N SER A 201 -2.43 8.55 9.55
CA SER A 201 -3.12 8.40 8.26
C SER A 201 -4.20 7.34 8.36
N TRP A 202 -5.42 7.68 7.95
CA TRP A 202 -6.56 6.77 7.98
C TRP A 202 -7.41 6.97 6.74
N THR A 203 -7.76 5.85 6.10
CA THR A 203 -8.76 5.82 5.02
C THR A 203 -9.72 4.68 5.28
N SER A 204 -11.00 4.92 5.05
CA SER A 204 -12.04 3.90 5.10
C SER A 204 -13.02 4.10 3.95
N THR A 205 -13.41 3.00 3.32
CA THR A 205 -14.39 2.95 2.24
C THR A 205 -15.59 2.14 2.71
N VAL A 206 -16.79 2.67 2.50
CA VAL A 206 -18.07 2.00 2.75
C VAL A 206 -18.83 1.94 1.43
N ASP A 207 -18.98 0.73 0.93
CA ASP A 207 -19.84 0.36 -0.20
C ASP A 207 -21.29 0.11 0.26
N ASN A 208 -22.28 0.24 -0.62
CA ASN A 208 -23.70 -0.02 -0.30
C ASN A 208 -24.01 -1.48 0.07
N THR A 209 -23.08 -2.41 -0.12
CA THR A 209 -23.18 -3.80 0.36
C THR A 209 -22.38 -4.05 1.65
N THR A 210 -21.68 -3.04 2.19
CA THR A 210 -20.89 -3.19 3.41
C THR A 210 -21.80 -3.46 4.62
N ALA A 211 -21.74 -4.68 5.13
CA ALA A 211 -22.63 -5.16 6.20
C ALA A 211 -22.60 -4.25 7.43
N GLY A 212 -23.79 -3.79 7.85
CA GLY A 212 -23.95 -2.91 9.03
C GLY A 212 -23.39 -1.49 8.86
N ARG A 213 -22.90 -1.13 7.67
CA ARG A 213 -22.31 0.18 7.37
C ARG A 213 -23.12 0.99 6.37
N PHE A 214 -24.07 0.38 5.67
CA PHE A 214 -24.99 1.09 4.77
C PHE A 214 -26.43 0.90 5.21
N THR A 215 -27.27 1.93 5.07
CA THR A 215 -28.71 1.86 5.35
C THR A 215 -29.48 2.75 4.39
N ALA A 216 -30.51 2.21 3.76
CA ALA A 216 -31.43 2.94 2.90
C ALA A 216 -32.87 2.44 3.13
N SER A 217 -33.86 3.27 2.80
CA SER A 217 -35.28 2.87 2.89
C SER A 217 -35.65 1.88 1.77
N ALA A 218 -36.86 1.31 1.85
CA ALA A 218 -37.40 0.43 0.81
C ALA A 218 -37.64 1.13 -0.54
N ASN A 219 -37.56 2.47 -0.59
CA ASN A 219 -37.71 3.24 -1.83
C ASN A 219 -36.44 3.25 -2.69
N TRP A 220 -35.34 2.71 -2.18
CA TRP A 220 -34.09 2.57 -2.91
C TRP A 220 -34.00 1.18 -3.53
N GLY A 221 -34.15 1.13 -4.86
CA GLY A 221 -33.92 -0.09 -5.65
C GLY A 221 -32.44 -0.45 -5.72
N THR A 222 -32.15 -1.68 -6.16
CA THR A 222 -30.79 -2.18 -6.40
C THR A 222 -30.58 -2.42 -7.89
N SER A 223 -29.41 -2.04 -8.43
CA SER A 223 -29.06 -2.28 -9.82
C SER A 223 -27.61 -2.74 -9.97
N THR A 224 -27.38 -3.56 -10.99
CA THR A 224 -26.05 -4.01 -11.44
C THR A 224 -25.73 -3.53 -12.86
N TYR A 225 -26.58 -2.68 -13.44
CA TYR A 225 -26.56 -2.34 -14.87
C TYR A 225 -25.24 -1.73 -15.33
N SER A 226 -24.73 -0.73 -14.61
CA SER A 226 -23.50 -0.05 -14.99
C SER A 226 -22.26 -0.84 -14.55
N SER A 227 -21.30 -1.03 -15.45
CA SER A 227 -19.95 -1.55 -15.13
C SER A 227 -19.09 -0.57 -14.34
N GLN A 228 -19.50 0.70 -14.23
CA GLN A 228 -18.80 1.72 -13.47
C GLN A 228 -19.07 1.63 -11.96
N ARG A 229 -19.92 0.72 -11.49
CA ARG A 229 -20.26 0.57 -10.07
C ARG A 229 -19.04 0.20 -9.22
N TYR A 230 -19.00 0.66 -7.97
CA TYR A 230 -18.12 0.09 -6.97
C TYR A 230 -18.76 -1.20 -6.43
N GLY A 231 -17.94 -2.19 -6.07
CA GLY A 231 -18.47 -3.44 -5.55
C GLY A 231 -19.41 -4.21 -6.50
N ALA A 232 -20.43 -4.86 -5.91
CA ALA A 232 -21.27 -5.81 -6.62
C ALA A 232 -22.49 -5.16 -7.30
N ASP A 233 -23.10 -4.17 -6.66
CA ASP A 233 -24.32 -3.47 -7.06
C ASP A 233 -24.32 -2.04 -6.53
N TYR A 234 -25.29 -1.21 -6.94
CA TYR A 234 -25.52 0.13 -6.41
C TYR A 234 -27.02 0.37 -6.16
N ARG A 235 -27.36 1.41 -5.40
CA ARG A 235 -28.73 1.81 -5.13
C ARG A 235 -29.19 2.95 -6.03
N PHE A 236 -30.48 2.95 -6.36
CA PHE A 236 -31.11 4.02 -7.13
C PHE A 236 -32.50 4.36 -6.58
N ALA A 237 -32.89 5.62 -6.67
CA ALA A 237 -34.22 6.07 -6.28
C ALA A 237 -34.71 7.21 -7.18
N ASN A 238 -36.05 7.33 -7.30
CA ASN A 238 -36.65 8.51 -7.90
C ASN A 238 -36.51 9.71 -6.95
N PRO A 239 -36.18 10.91 -7.46
CA PRO A 239 -36.12 12.12 -6.66
C PRO A 239 -37.54 12.50 -6.19
N GLU A 240 -37.66 12.94 -4.95
CA GLU A 240 -38.92 13.33 -4.33
C GLU A 240 -38.66 14.33 -3.20
N ALA A 241 -39.57 15.27 -2.95
CA ALA A 241 -39.41 16.29 -1.91
C ALA A 241 -39.62 15.75 -0.48
N VAL A 242 -38.92 14.68 -0.12
CA VAL A 242 -38.98 14.00 1.17
C VAL A 242 -37.58 13.73 1.72
N SER A 243 -37.42 13.83 3.03
CA SER A 243 -36.17 13.49 3.71
C SER A 243 -35.96 11.97 3.76
N ASP A 244 -35.42 11.40 2.70
CA ASP A 244 -35.10 9.97 2.57
C ASP A 244 -33.68 9.82 1.99
N ALA A 245 -32.72 9.49 2.86
CA ALA A 245 -31.31 9.38 2.50
C ALA A 245 -30.79 7.95 2.68
N ALA A 246 -29.96 7.52 1.73
CA ALA A 246 -29.10 6.35 1.85
C ALA A 246 -27.85 6.74 2.63
N TRP A 247 -27.70 6.23 3.85
CA TRP A 247 -26.65 6.60 4.80
C TRP A 247 -25.49 5.61 4.80
N TYR A 248 -24.28 6.17 4.85
CA TYR A 248 -23.00 5.50 4.99
C TYR A 248 -22.45 5.78 6.40
N LYS A 249 -22.30 4.72 7.17
CA LYS A 249 -21.88 4.70 8.56
C LYS A 249 -20.38 4.40 8.66
N PHE A 250 -19.64 5.26 9.34
CA PHE A 250 -18.20 5.11 9.55
C PHE A 250 -17.87 5.04 11.03
N ASN A 251 -16.85 4.25 11.36
CA ASN A 251 -16.18 4.31 12.66
C ASN A 251 -14.96 5.22 12.54
N ILE A 252 -15.16 6.51 12.75
CA ILE A 252 -14.14 7.55 12.58
C ILE A 252 -13.23 7.55 13.82
N PRO A 253 -11.91 7.36 13.67
CA PRO A 253 -11.01 7.11 14.79
C PRO A 253 -10.71 8.36 15.64
N ALA A 254 -10.91 9.57 15.09
CA ALA A 254 -10.58 10.81 15.77
C ALA A 254 -11.37 11.99 15.19
N THR A 255 -11.63 13.01 16.01
CA THR A 255 -12.17 14.27 15.50
C THR A 255 -11.07 15.01 14.74
N ALA A 256 -11.24 15.19 13.43
CA ALA A 256 -10.23 15.78 12.55
C ALA A 256 -10.84 16.23 11.21
N SER A 257 -9.98 16.74 10.33
CA SER A 257 -10.35 17.00 8.93
C SER A 257 -10.29 15.71 8.12
N TYR A 258 -11.34 15.46 7.34
CA TYR A 258 -11.45 14.33 6.44
C TYR A 258 -11.86 14.82 5.06
N ARG A 259 -11.10 14.40 4.05
CA ARG A 259 -11.55 14.47 2.67
C ARG A 259 -12.65 13.43 2.47
N VAL A 260 -13.79 13.87 1.94
CA VAL A 260 -14.94 13.01 1.63
C VAL A 260 -14.99 12.82 0.11
N GLU A 261 -14.91 11.57 -0.32
CA GLU A 261 -15.00 11.19 -1.72
C GLU A 261 -16.18 10.24 -1.92
N VAL A 262 -16.85 10.33 -3.06
CA VAL A 262 -17.99 9.49 -3.41
C VAL A 262 -17.76 8.82 -4.75
N TRP A 263 -18.29 7.63 -4.90
CA TRP A 263 -18.28 6.88 -6.14
C TRP A 263 -19.72 6.68 -6.58
N TYR A 264 -19.96 6.74 -7.88
CA TYR A 264 -21.23 6.36 -8.49
C TYR A 264 -21.01 6.02 -9.98
N PRO A 265 -21.87 5.19 -10.59
CA PRO A 265 -21.96 5.11 -12.05
C PRO A 265 -22.63 6.36 -12.61
N ALA A 266 -22.15 6.84 -13.76
CA ALA A 266 -22.72 8.01 -14.45
C ALA A 266 -23.58 7.62 -15.65
N ASN A 267 -24.64 8.40 -15.87
CA ASN A 267 -25.54 8.27 -17.02
C ASN A 267 -26.29 9.58 -17.25
N THR A 268 -26.53 9.97 -18.50
CA THR A 268 -27.26 11.20 -18.83
C THR A 268 -28.71 11.23 -18.29
N GLY A 269 -29.29 10.07 -17.98
CA GLY A 269 -30.59 9.94 -17.31
C GLY A 269 -30.56 10.02 -15.78
N TYR A 270 -29.41 10.28 -15.15
CA TYR A 270 -29.27 10.46 -13.71
C TYR A 270 -29.38 11.94 -13.30
N ASN A 271 -29.53 12.16 -12.00
CA ASN A 271 -29.77 13.48 -11.44
C ASN A 271 -28.51 14.37 -11.50
N ALA A 272 -28.67 15.57 -12.04
CA ALA A 272 -27.58 16.54 -12.22
C ALA A 272 -27.24 17.34 -10.95
N THR A 273 -28.06 17.20 -9.91
CA THR A 273 -27.99 17.96 -8.66
C THR A 273 -28.31 17.03 -7.49
N THR A 274 -27.64 15.87 -7.44
CA THR A 274 -27.84 14.90 -6.35
C THR A 274 -27.27 15.48 -5.06
N PRO A 275 -28.08 15.61 -3.99
CA PRO A 275 -27.61 16.12 -2.71
C PRO A 275 -26.92 15.03 -1.89
N TYR A 276 -25.68 15.28 -1.54
CA TYR A 276 -24.90 14.55 -0.54
C TYR A 276 -24.90 15.34 0.76
N VAL A 277 -25.20 14.70 1.88
CA VAL A 277 -25.19 15.30 3.21
C VAL A 277 -23.99 14.75 3.98
N VAL A 278 -23.12 15.63 4.47
CA VAL A 278 -21.99 15.30 5.32
C VAL A 278 -22.27 15.77 6.75
N ALA A 279 -22.26 14.85 7.71
CA ALA A 279 -22.45 15.14 9.13
C ALA A 279 -21.13 15.64 9.75
N THR A 280 -20.98 16.96 9.83
CA THR A 280 -19.77 17.62 10.35
C THR A 280 -19.90 17.96 11.84
N THR A 281 -18.79 18.36 12.47
CA THR A 281 -18.78 18.89 13.85
C THR A 281 -19.61 20.16 14.02
N GLY A 282 -19.87 20.91 12.94
CA GLY A 282 -20.70 22.12 12.92
C GLY A 282 -22.15 21.88 12.48
N GLY A 283 -22.56 20.64 12.29
CA GLY A 283 -23.87 20.27 11.73
C GLY A 283 -23.78 19.71 10.31
N ASN A 284 -24.93 19.43 9.71
CA ASN A 284 -25.00 18.82 8.39
C ASN A 284 -24.69 19.85 7.29
N VAL A 285 -23.80 19.48 6.36
CA VAL A 285 -23.48 20.27 5.17
C VAL A 285 -23.92 19.50 3.92
N SER A 286 -24.61 20.18 3.01
CA SER A 286 -25.04 19.59 1.74
C SER A 286 -24.13 20.00 0.58
N VAL A 287 -23.68 19.02 -0.19
CA VAL A 287 -22.92 19.20 -1.45
C VAL A 287 -23.73 18.60 -2.59
N HIS A 288 -23.87 19.31 -3.70
CA HIS A 288 -24.61 18.81 -4.86
C HIS A 288 -23.63 18.29 -5.91
N VAL A 289 -23.92 17.11 -6.45
CA VAL A 289 -23.08 16.44 -7.45
C VAL A 289 -23.90 16.14 -8.70
N ASN A 290 -23.28 16.36 -9.86
CA ASN A 290 -23.85 15.97 -11.15
C ASN A 290 -23.51 14.50 -11.45
N GLN A 291 -24.49 13.61 -11.31
CA GLN A 291 -24.31 12.17 -11.58
C GLN A 291 -24.44 11.80 -13.06
N GLN A 292 -24.57 12.79 -13.96
CA GLN A 292 -24.56 12.55 -15.40
C GLN A 292 -23.15 12.36 -15.97
N GLY A 293 -22.11 12.73 -15.22
CA GLY A 293 -20.70 12.58 -15.60
C GLY A 293 -19.83 12.14 -14.42
N SER A 294 -18.54 11.90 -14.70
CA SER A 294 -17.53 11.48 -13.70
C SER A 294 -17.88 10.18 -12.95
N GLY A 295 -18.55 9.26 -13.63
CA GLY A 295 -18.86 7.95 -13.06
C GLY A 295 -17.69 6.97 -13.13
N GLY A 296 -17.64 6.03 -12.19
CA GLY A 296 -16.56 5.04 -12.14
C GLY A 296 -15.22 5.60 -11.63
N VAL A 297 -15.26 6.73 -10.94
CA VAL A 297 -14.10 7.36 -10.30
C VAL A 297 -14.53 7.97 -8.95
N TRP A 298 -13.55 8.20 -8.06
CA TRP A 298 -13.79 8.92 -6.81
C TRP A 298 -13.94 10.43 -7.07
N VAL A 299 -15.11 10.97 -6.73
CA VAL A 299 -15.44 12.40 -6.82
C VAL A 299 -15.30 13.05 -5.45
N ASN A 300 -14.45 14.07 -5.35
CA ASN A 300 -14.18 14.79 -4.10
C ASN A 300 -15.33 15.78 -3.78
N LEU A 301 -16.01 15.59 -2.64
CA LEU A 301 -17.03 16.52 -2.15
C LEU A 301 -16.46 17.72 -1.40
N GLY A 302 -15.25 17.59 -0.87
CA GLY A 302 -14.56 18.57 -0.05
C GLY A 302 -13.82 17.94 1.13
N THR A 303 -13.27 18.81 1.96
CA THR A 303 -12.67 18.44 3.26
C THR A 303 -13.54 19.00 4.38
N PHE A 304 -13.89 18.15 5.34
CA PHE A 304 -14.83 18.47 6.40
C PHE A 304 -14.27 18.08 7.76
N SER A 305 -14.58 18.85 8.80
CA SER A 305 -14.30 18.44 10.18
C SER A 305 -15.36 17.41 10.62
N LEU A 306 -14.95 16.17 10.83
CA LEU A 306 -15.83 15.08 11.30
C LEU A 306 -15.47 14.73 12.74
N ALA A 307 -16.47 14.32 13.53
CA ALA A 307 -16.27 13.90 14.90
C ALA A 307 -15.73 12.45 14.95
N ALA A 308 -15.00 12.09 16.00
CA ALA A 308 -14.74 10.69 16.30
C ALA A 308 -16.05 9.96 16.65
N GLY A 309 -16.15 8.69 16.29
CA GLY A 309 -17.26 7.81 16.69
C GLY A 309 -17.82 6.97 15.56
N ASP A 310 -18.85 6.17 15.89
CA ASP A 310 -19.48 5.20 15.00
C ASP A 310 -20.90 5.67 14.59
N TYR A 311 -21.00 6.43 13.49
CA TYR A 311 -22.24 7.10 13.09
C TYR A 311 -22.40 7.28 11.57
N ASN A 312 -23.61 7.61 11.14
CA ASN A 312 -23.95 7.93 9.74
C ASN A 312 -23.28 9.24 9.34
N ALA A 313 -22.10 9.16 8.71
CA ALA A 313 -21.26 10.32 8.44
C ALA A 313 -21.60 10.99 7.11
N VAL A 314 -22.00 10.21 6.11
CA VAL A 314 -22.33 10.72 4.77
C VAL A 314 -23.61 10.07 4.28
N GLY A 315 -24.52 10.84 3.69
CA GLY A 315 -25.77 10.34 3.12
C GLY A 315 -26.00 10.87 1.72
N VAL A 316 -26.62 10.07 0.86
CA VAL A 316 -27.13 10.51 -0.44
C VAL A 316 -28.64 10.65 -0.31
N SER A 317 -29.16 11.86 -0.47
CA SER A 317 -30.60 12.11 -0.32
C SER A 317 -31.30 12.09 -1.67
N ARG A 318 -32.49 11.50 -1.72
CA ARG A 318 -33.38 11.64 -2.88
C ARG A 318 -34.21 12.92 -2.85
N TRP A 319 -33.98 13.81 -1.88
CA TRP A 319 -34.59 15.14 -1.83
C TRP A 319 -33.96 16.10 -2.83
N SER A 320 -34.32 15.94 -4.11
CA SER A 320 -33.85 16.80 -5.20
C SER A 320 -35.01 17.32 -6.03
N GLY A 321 -34.89 18.57 -6.50
CA GLY A 321 -35.78 19.12 -7.54
C GLY A 321 -35.37 18.74 -8.97
N GLY A 322 -34.20 18.10 -9.14
CA GLY A 322 -33.71 17.65 -10.44
C GLY A 322 -34.43 16.39 -10.92
N ALA A 323 -34.54 16.24 -12.24
CA ALA A 323 -35.03 15.00 -12.87
C ALA A 323 -33.94 13.92 -12.90
N GLY A 324 -34.34 12.67 -13.18
CA GLY A 324 -33.42 11.54 -13.29
C GLY A 324 -33.14 10.85 -11.96
N TYR A 325 -32.70 9.59 -12.02
CA TYR A 325 -32.44 8.79 -10.82
C TYR A 325 -31.32 9.39 -9.97
N VAL A 326 -31.48 9.32 -8.65
CA VAL A 326 -30.43 9.55 -7.67
C VAL A 326 -29.75 8.23 -7.38
N ILE A 327 -28.41 8.20 -7.44
CA ILE A 327 -27.59 7.00 -7.29
C ILE A 327 -26.77 7.06 -6.01
N ALA A 328 -26.76 5.96 -5.24
CA ALA A 328 -25.90 5.77 -4.07
C ALA A 328 -25.12 4.47 -4.22
N ASP A 329 -23.80 4.56 -4.23
CA ASP A 329 -22.90 3.42 -4.46
C ASP A 329 -21.87 3.33 -3.31
N ALA A 330 -20.74 4.02 -3.37
CA ALA A 330 -19.74 3.99 -2.30
C ALA A 330 -19.28 5.38 -1.82
N VAL A 331 -18.83 5.44 -0.57
CA VAL A 331 -18.23 6.64 0.05
C VAL A 331 -16.88 6.26 0.65
N LYS A 332 -15.88 7.14 0.50
CA LYS A 332 -14.56 7.00 1.07
C LYS A 332 -14.22 8.24 1.90
N LEU A 333 -13.73 8.00 3.11
CA LEU A 333 -13.18 9.03 3.99
C LEU A 333 -11.68 8.85 4.09
N THR A 334 -10.92 9.92 3.89
CA THR A 334 -9.47 9.95 4.14
C THR A 334 -9.15 11.10 5.08
N ARG A 335 -8.47 10.80 6.18
CA ARG A 335 -7.95 11.82 7.10
C ARG A 335 -6.89 12.64 6.39
N VAL A 336 -6.99 13.97 6.50
CA VAL A 336 -6.06 14.93 5.90
C VAL A 336 -5.49 15.88 6.94
#